data_AF-A0A6I8NM53-F1
#
_entry.id   AF-A0A6I8NM53-F1
#
_cell.length_a   1.000
_cell.length_b   1.000
_cell.length_c   1.000
_cell.angle_alpha   90.00
_cell.angle_beta   90.00
_cell.angle_gamma   90.00
#
_symmetry.space_group_name_H-M   'P 1'
#
loop_
_entity.id
_entity.type
_entity.pdbx_description
1 polymer ?
#
loop_
_entity_poly.entity_id
_entity_poly.type
_entity_poly.pdbx_seq_one_letter_code
_entity_poly.pdbx_strand_id
1 'polypeptide(L)'
;RKGYPSTAGYPPGPAWASADGRASRPQREEGRRRAVWEDNLRRIEAHNLEHGLGRTTFRLAINRFGDLTTEEFAAAMNGYKAARGVEASASASASAFLGPNGTEPPEALDWRDHGYVTPVKDQGRCGSCWAFGSTGVLEGQLFRRTGRLAAVSEQNLMDCSRKQGNRGCDGGLMQQSFLYVRDNGGVDSEEAYPYDAKDGPCRYKPEFSVGNATGYVEVAPSEEALLRAVAAVGPVSVVIDASAHSFQFYESGVYYEPRCRRNLRELDHAVLVVGYGPRPGDPGRRPPYWIVKNSWGKRWGDHGYILMARDRENNCGIASGPIYPLV
;
A
#
# COMPACT_ATOMS: atom_id res chain seq x y z
N ARG A 1 5.21 -9.05 -41.54
CA ARG A 1 5.91 -9.52 -40.31
C ARG A 1 6.22 -8.30 -39.47
N LYS A 2 5.33 -7.88 -38.57
CA LYS A 2 5.55 -6.76 -37.65
C LYS A 2 5.95 -7.36 -36.30
N GLY A 3 7.12 -6.97 -35.81
CA GLY A 3 7.70 -7.48 -34.56
C GLY A 3 6.91 -6.98 -33.35
N TYR A 4 6.62 -7.89 -32.43
CA TYR A 4 6.14 -7.56 -31.09
C TYR A 4 7.23 -6.76 -30.36
N PRO A 5 6.90 -5.67 -29.64
CA PRO A 5 7.84 -5.04 -28.74
C PRO A 5 8.18 -6.02 -27.60
N SER A 6 9.48 -6.13 -27.33
CA SER A 6 10.08 -6.97 -26.28
C SER A 6 9.51 -6.65 -24.90
N THR A 7 8.70 -7.55 -24.35
CA THR A 7 8.34 -7.61 -22.92
C THR A 7 9.51 -8.21 -22.14
N ALA A 8 10.54 -7.42 -21.87
CA ALA A 8 11.62 -7.86 -21.00
C ALA A 8 11.08 -8.01 -19.56
N GLY A 9 10.75 -9.25 -19.15
CA GLY A 9 10.46 -9.61 -17.76
C GLY A 9 9.14 -10.33 -17.47
N TYR A 10 8.20 -10.37 -18.43
CA TYR A 10 6.94 -11.12 -18.31
C TYR A 10 6.84 -12.17 -19.42
N PRO A 11 6.50 -13.43 -19.12
CA PRO A 11 6.18 -14.38 -20.17
C PRO A 11 5.05 -13.80 -21.03
N PRO A 12 5.12 -13.88 -22.36
CA PRO A 12 4.09 -13.34 -23.26
C PRO A 12 2.76 -14.13 -23.21
N GLY A 13 2.58 -14.96 -22.18
CA GLY A 13 1.41 -15.80 -21.97
C GLY A 13 0.70 -15.43 -20.66
N PRO A 14 -0.61 -15.67 -20.58
CA PRO A 14 -1.38 -15.47 -19.37
C PRO A 14 -0.82 -16.31 -18.21
N ALA A 15 -1.01 -15.86 -16.96
CA ALA A 15 -0.47 -16.51 -15.76
C ALA A 15 -0.93 -17.97 -15.55
N TRP A 16 -1.89 -18.48 -16.33
CA TRP A 16 -2.25 -19.90 -16.36
C TRP A 16 -1.33 -20.75 -17.25
N ALA A 17 -0.59 -20.13 -18.19
CA ALA A 17 0.24 -20.81 -19.17
C ALA A 17 1.69 -21.03 -18.73
N SER A 18 2.09 -20.54 -17.55
CA SER A 18 3.46 -20.73 -17.03
C SER A 18 3.48 -20.91 -15.50
N ALA A 19 4.11 -22.01 -15.07
CA ALA A 19 4.42 -22.47 -13.71
C ALA A 19 3.35 -23.32 -12.96
N ASP A 20 3.53 -24.64 -13.12
CA ASP A 20 3.58 -25.69 -12.10
C ASP A 20 2.54 -25.72 -10.97
N GLY A 21 1.74 -26.79 -10.97
CA GLY A 21 1.22 -27.41 -9.75
C GLY A 21 -0.24 -27.15 -9.37
N ARG A 22 -1.00 -26.33 -10.11
CA ARG A 22 -2.46 -26.20 -9.88
C ARG A 22 -3.21 -27.23 -10.71
N ALA A 23 -4.04 -28.04 -10.02
CA ALA A 23 -5.00 -28.94 -10.63
C ALA A 23 -5.71 -28.29 -11.83
N SER A 24 -5.84 -29.03 -12.93
CA SER A 24 -6.46 -28.58 -14.18
C SER A 24 -7.82 -27.94 -13.89
N ARG A 25 -7.91 -26.62 -14.08
CA ARG A 25 -9.18 -25.89 -13.94
C ARG A 25 -10.14 -26.35 -15.04
N PRO A 26 -11.46 -26.37 -14.81
CA PRO A 26 -12.43 -26.70 -15.85
C PRO A 26 -12.23 -25.79 -17.08
N GLN A 27 -12.28 -26.34 -18.30
CA GLN A 27 -12.06 -25.60 -19.55
C GLN A 27 -12.89 -24.32 -19.68
N ARG A 28 -14.11 -24.31 -19.11
CA ARG A 28 -14.97 -23.12 -19.06
C ARG A 28 -14.39 -21.99 -18.21
N GLU A 29 -13.71 -22.32 -17.12
CA GLU A 29 -13.02 -21.34 -16.29
C GLU A 29 -11.78 -20.79 -17.02
N GLU A 30 -11.05 -21.63 -17.73
CA GLU A 30 -9.90 -21.21 -18.54
C GLU A 30 -10.31 -20.25 -19.66
N GLY A 31 -11.39 -20.56 -20.38
CA GLY A 31 -11.96 -19.66 -21.40
C GLY A 31 -12.39 -18.30 -20.82
N ARG A 32 -13.03 -18.29 -19.64
CA ARG A 32 -13.42 -17.05 -18.95
C ARG A 32 -12.19 -16.22 -18.53
N ARG A 33 -11.19 -16.85 -17.91
CA ARG A 33 -9.95 -16.19 -17.46
C ARG A 33 -9.17 -15.60 -18.63
N ARG A 34 -9.12 -16.32 -19.75
CA ARG A 34 -8.54 -15.81 -21.00
C ARG A 34 -9.29 -14.59 -21.53
N ALA A 35 -10.62 -14.62 -21.57
CA ALA A 35 -11.40 -13.47 -22.04
C ALA A 35 -11.16 -12.21 -21.19
N VAL A 36 -11.07 -12.36 -19.86
CA VAL A 36 -10.72 -11.27 -18.93
C VAL A 36 -9.31 -10.75 -19.21
N TRP A 37 -8.34 -11.63 -19.42
CA TRP A 37 -6.97 -11.24 -19.76
C TRP A 37 -6.88 -10.48 -21.09
N GLU A 38 -7.56 -10.95 -22.12
CA GLU A 38 -7.62 -10.26 -23.42
C GLU A 38 -8.29 -8.88 -23.30
N ASP A 39 -9.32 -8.75 -22.46
CA ASP A 39 -9.94 -7.46 -22.19
C ASP A 39 -9.02 -6.49 -21.45
N ASN A 40 -8.35 -6.96 -20.40
CA ASN A 40 -7.36 -6.18 -19.66
C ASN A 40 -6.23 -5.71 -20.59
N LEU A 41 -5.72 -6.60 -21.45
CA LEU A 41 -4.67 -6.25 -22.41
C LEU A 41 -5.13 -5.14 -23.37
N ARG A 42 -6.33 -5.25 -23.95
CA ARG A 42 -6.88 -4.20 -24.82
C ARG A 42 -6.99 -2.86 -24.12
N ARG A 43 -7.44 -2.84 -22.86
CA ARG A 43 -7.57 -1.61 -22.06
C ARG A 43 -6.20 -1.00 -21.73
N ILE A 44 -5.21 -1.83 -21.43
CA ILE A 44 -3.81 -1.41 -21.21
C ILE A 44 -3.23 -0.78 -22.47
N GLU A 45 -3.40 -1.41 -23.63
CA GLU A 45 -2.93 -0.89 -24.91
C GLU A 45 -3.58 0.46 -25.26
N ALA A 46 -4.90 0.58 -25.05
CA ALA A 46 -5.61 1.84 -25.25
C ALA A 46 -5.10 2.95 -24.32
N HIS A 47 -4.89 2.67 -23.03
CA HIS A 47 -4.31 3.65 -22.09
C HIS A 47 -2.90 4.08 -22.51
N ASN A 48 -2.06 3.12 -22.90
CA ASN A 48 -0.68 3.40 -23.30
C ASN A 48 -0.59 4.19 -24.61
N LEU A 49 -1.59 4.08 -25.50
CA LEU A 49 -1.72 4.97 -26.65
C LEU A 49 -1.98 6.42 -26.20
N GLU A 50 -2.91 6.63 -25.26
CA GLU A 50 -3.18 7.95 -24.69
C GLU A 50 -1.96 8.53 -23.96
N HIS A 51 -1.19 7.69 -23.27
CA HIS A 51 0.11 8.08 -22.71
C HIS A 51 1.10 8.54 -23.78
N GLY A 52 1.21 7.81 -24.89
CA GLY A 52 2.05 8.17 -26.04
C GLY A 52 1.64 9.49 -26.70
N LEU A 53 0.39 9.91 -26.53
CA LEU A 53 -0.14 11.21 -26.95
C LEU A 53 0.01 12.30 -25.86
N GLY A 54 0.66 12.01 -24.73
CA GLY A 54 0.88 12.95 -23.63
C GLY A 54 -0.37 13.25 -22.80
N ARG A 55 -1.45 12.47 -22.93
CA ARG A 55 -2.72 12.71 -22.21
C ARG A 55 -2.74 12.11 -20.80
N THR A 56 -1.85 11.17 -20.52
CA THR A 56 -1.66 10.59 -19.19
C THR A 56 -0.18 10.61 -18.81
N THR A 57 0.10 10.66 -17.51
CA THR A 57 1.46 10.79 -16.96
C THR A 57 2.08 9.47 -16.52
N PHE A 58 1.43 8.35 -16.82
CA PHE A 58 1.82 7.01 -16.37
C PHE A 58 1.45 5.93 -17.38
N ARG A 59 2.14 4.80 -17.28
CA ARG A 59 1.95 3.61 -18.12
C ARG A 59 1.34 2.47 -17.33
N LEU A 60 0.66 1.59 -18.07
CA LEU A 60 0.15 0.33 -17.58
C LEU A 60 0.91 -0.83 -18.18
N ALA A 61 1.00 -1.94 -17.45
CA ALA A 61 1.53 -3.20 -17.94
C ALA A 61 0.74 -4.39 -17.41
N ILE A 62 0.74 -5.47 -18.18
CA ILE A 62 0.18 -6.72 -17.71
C ILE A 62 1.01 -7.22 -16.52
N ASN A 63 0.34 -7.71 -15.50
CA ASN A 63 0.98 -8.28 -14.31
C ASN A 63 0.22 -9.55 -13.88
N ARG A 64 0.56 -10.09 -12.70
CA ARG A 64 -0.05 -11.31 -12.15
C ARG A 64 -1.58 -11.25 -11.96
N PHE A 65 -2.18 -10.07 -12.04
CA PHE A 65 -3.63 -9.85 -11.90
C PHE A 65 -4.34 -9.80 -13.26
N GLY A 66 -3.63 -10.09 -14.37
CA GLY A 66 -4.16 -9.99 -15.72
C GLY A 66 -5.43 -10.79 -15.98
N ASP A 67 -5.66 -11.89 -15.27
CA ASP A 67 -6.83 -12.75 -15.43
C ASP A 67 -7.98 -12.45 -14.46
N LEU A 68 -7.89 -11.34 -13.70
CA LEU A 68 -8.91 -10.87 -12.77
C LEU A 68 -9.64 -9.65 -13.33
N THR A 69 -10.96 -9.59 -13.13
CA THR A 69 -11.68 -8.33 -13.32
C THR A 69 -11.29 -7.34 -12.22
N THR A 70 -11.55 -6.05 -12.43
CA THR A 70 -11.27 -5.02 -11.41
C THR A 70 -11.98 -5.33 -10.08
N GLU A 71 -13.20 -5.86 -10.15
CA GLU A 71 -14.01 -6.21 -8.98
C GLU A 71 -13.47 -7.45 -8.26
N GLU A 72 -13.11 -8.50 -9.00
CA GLU A 72 -12.45 -9.69 -8.43
C GLU A 72 -11.11 -9.31 -7.76
N PHE A 73 -10.37 -8.40 -8.40
CA PHE A 73 -9.10 -7.88 -7.90
C PHE A 73 -9.30 -7.08 -6.60
N ALA A 74 -10.16 -6.06 -6.62
CA ALA A 74 -10.42 -5.23 -5.45
C ALA A 74 -10.97 -6.06 -4.28
N ALA A 75 -11.87 -7.01 -4.55
CA ALA A 75 -12.42 -7.89 -3.52
C ALA A 75 -11.36 -8.79 -2.86
N ALA A 76 -10.32 -9.21 -3.59
CA ALA A 76 -9.29 -10.10 -3.08
C ALA A 76 -8.09 -9.38 -2.45
N MET A 77 -7.77 -8.17 -2.92
CA MET A 77 -6.53 -7.46 -2.59
C MET A 77 -6.75 -6.25 -1.69
N ASN A 78 -7.96 -5.69 -1.65
CA ASN A 78 -8.24 -4.48 -0.86
C ASN A 78 -8.88 -4.88 0.47
N GLY A 79 -8.24 -4.48 1.57
CA GLY A 79 -8.54 -4.95 2.92
C GLY A 79 -8.81 -3.85 3.94
N TYR A 80 -8.65 -2.58 3.58
CA TYR A 80 -9.00 -1.50 4.49
C TYR A 80 -10.53 -1.40 4.56
N LYS A 81 -11.07 -1.41 5.78
CA LYS A 81 -12.50 -1.32 6.02
C LYS A 81 -12.75 -0.15 6.94
N ALA A 82 -13.11 1.00 6.35
CA ALA A 82 -13.57 2.14 7.13
C ALA A 82 -14.68 1.68 8.09
N ALA A 83 -14.53 1.98 9.38
CA ALA A 83 -15.47 1.51 10.37
C ALA A 83 -16.87 2.09 10.09
N ARG A 84 -17.86 1.21 9.89
CA ARG A 84 -19.27 1.60 10.02
C ARG A 84 -19.60 1.62 11.51
N GLY A 85 -19.80 2.81 12.07
CA GLY A 85 -20.31 2.96 13.44
C GLY A 85 -19.29 2.83 14.57
N VAL A 86 -18.00 2.74 14.27
CA VAL A 86 -16.99 3.18 15.25
C VAL A 86 -16.87 4.67 14.99
N GLU A 87 -17.65 5.46 15.73
CA GLU A 87 -17.29 6.85 15.90
C GLU A 87 -15.81 6.87 16.27
N ALA A 88 -15.06 7.79 15.67
CA ALA A 88 -13.76 8.16 16.18
C ALA A 88 -13.98 8.67 17.62
N SER A 89 -14.22 7.78 18.57
CA SER A 89 -13.82 7.99 19.94
C SER A 89 -12.36 8.34 19.76
N ALA A 90 -12.06 9.62 19.94
CA ALA A 90 -10.72 10.09 20.15
C ALA A 90 -10.19 9.22 21.29
N SER A 91 -9.59 8.09 20.92
CA SER A 91 -8.96 7.19 21.86
C SER A 91 -8.02 8.07 22.67
N ALA A 92 -7.93 7.87 23.98
CA ALA A 92 -6.98 8.58 24.83
C ALA A 92 -5.51 8.44 24.37
N SER A 93 -5.27 7.70 23.28
CA SER A 93 -4.01 7.36 22.65
C SER A 93 -3.81 7.98 21.27
N ALA A 94 -4.79 8.72 20.76
CA ALA A 94 -4.67 9.53 19.57
C ALA A 94 -4.11 10.91 19.97
N SER A 95 -2.89 11.21 19.54
CA SER A 95 -2.32 12.57 19.66
C SER A 95 -2.45 13.30 18.32
N ALA A 96 -2.59 14.62 18.35
CA ALA A 96 -2.54 15.44 17.15
C ALA A 96 -1.08 15.69 16.74
N PHE A 97 -0.79 15.62 15.44
CA PHE A 97 0.53 16.03 14.95
C PHE A 97 0.70 17.54 15.06
N LEU A 98 1.65 18.00 15.88
CA LEU A 98 1.94 19.43 16.04
C LEU A 98 3.05 19.95 15.13
N GLY A 99 3.76 19.07 14.41
CA GLY A 99 4.85 19.43 13.50
C GLY A 99 6.01 20.22 14.14
N PRO A 100 7.22 20.16 13.57
CA PRO A 100 8.25 21.14 13.93
C PRO A 100 7.85 22.53 13.42
N ASN A 101 7.75 23.51 14.31
CA ASN A 101 7.53 24.91 13.94
C ASN A 101 8.76 25.45 13.20
N GLY A 102 8.56 26.04 12.01
CA GLY A 102 9.57 26.84 11.31
C GLY A 102 10.59 26.08 10.45
N THR A 103 10.54 24.74 10.36
CA THR A 103 11.38 23.98 9.42
C THR A 103 10.58 23.62 8.17
N GLU A 104 11.01 24.14 7.02
CA GLU A 104 10.47 23.78 5.72
C GLU A 104 10.87 22.35 5.33
N PRO A 105 9.94 21.48 4.90
CA PRO A 105 10.27 20.16 4.39
C PRO A 105 11.28 20.23 3.22
N PRO A 106 12.22 19.29 3.06
CA PRO A 106 13.10 19.26 1.89
C PRO A 106 12.27 19.17 0.60
N GLU A 107 12.84 19.58 -0.54
CA GLU A 107 12.14 19.62 -1.83
C GLU A 107 11.70 18.24 -2.32
N ALA A 108 12.57 17.26 -2.10
CA ALA A 108 12.33 15.85 -2.34
C ALA A 108 12.96 15.05 -1.18
N LEU A 109 12.38 13.90 -0.88
CA LEU A 109 12.84 13.01 0.18
C LEU A 109 12.46 11.58 -0.17
N ASP A 110 13.39 10.65 0.05
CA ASP A 110 13.14 9.23 -0.15
C ASP A 110 13.73 8.43 1.01
N TRP A 111 12.87 7.97 1.91
CA TRP A 111 13.27 7.22 3.10
C TRP A 111 13.91 5.86 2.79
N ARG A 112 13.81 5.36 1.55
CA ARG A 112 14.51 4.16 1.08
C ARG A 112 16.02 4.35 1.14
N ASP A 113 16.50 5.55 0.84
CA ASP A 113 17.93 5.90 0.84
C ASP A 113 18.50 6.13 2.24
N HIS A 114 17.63 6.11 3.27
CA HIS A 114 17.97 6.43 4.65
C HIS A 114 17.79 5.24 5.62
N GLY A 115 17.45 4.05 5.12
CA GLY A 115 17.36 2.83 5.94
C GLY A 115 16.05 2.65 6.71
N TYR A 116 15.03 3.47 6.45
CA TYR A 116 13.74 3.44 7.15
C TYR A 116 12.74 2.42 6.58
N VAL A 117 13.07 1.80 5.44
CA VAL A 117 12.10 1.04 4.64
C VAL A 117 12.61 -0.37 4.41
N THR A 118 11.87 -1.37 4.90
CA THR A 118 12.12 -2.78 4.61
C THR A 118 11.85 -3.13 3.13
N PRO A 119 12.27 -4.29 2.63
CA PRO A 119 11.89 -4.74 1.29
C PRO A 119 10.37 -4.76 1.06
N VAL A 120 9.94 -4.61 -0.20
CA VAL A 120 8.54 -4.83 -0.59
C VAL A 120 8.13 -6.27 -0.28
N LYS A 121 6.99 -6.43 0.39
CA LYS A 121 6.36 -7.70 0.73
C LYS A 121 5.13 -7.96 -0.17
N ASP A 122 4.46 -9.10 0.01
CA ASP A 122 3.31 -9.53 -0.79
C ASP A 122 2.22 -10.13 0.10
N GLN A 123 1.08 -9.46 0.18
CA GLN A 123 -0.07 -9.86 0.98
C GLN A 123 -0.80 -11.09 0.41
N GLY A 124 -0.55 -11.46 -0.85
CA GLY A 124 -1.25 -12.56 -1.51
C GLY A 124 -2.75 -12.30 -1.64
N ARG A 125 -3.56 -13.37 -1.69
CA ARG A 125 -5.03 -13.27 -1.78
C ARG A 125 -5.66 -13.19 -0.40
N CYS A 126 -5.32 -12.14 0.34
CA CYS A 126 -5.80 -11.86 1.68
C CYS A 126 -5.97 -10.35 1.82
N GLY A 127 -7.10 -9.88 2.36
CA GLY A 127 -7.39 -8.46 2.60
C GLY A 127 -6.63 -7.90 3.81
N SER A 128 -5.31 -8.11 3.86
CA SER A 128 -4.44 -7.76 4.99
C SER A 128 -3.60 -6.51 4.73
N CYS A 129 -3.89 -5.71 3.69
CA CYS A 129 -3.16 -4.46 3.42
C CYS A 129 -3.05 -3.53 4.64
N TRP A 130 -4.06 -3.53 5.52
CA TRP A 130 -4.06 -2.78 6.79
C TRP A 130 -2.92 -3.23 7.72
N ALA A 131 -2.61 -4.52 7.75
CA ALA A 131 -1.49 -5.07 8.52
C ALA A 131 -0.15 -4.60 7.91
N PHE A 132 0.00 -4.69 6.58
CA PHE A 132 1.20 -4.20 5.87
C PHE A 132 1.42 -2.68 6.00
N GLY A 133 0.35 -1.89 5.97
CA GLY A 133 0.42 -0.45 6.25
C GLY A 133 0.87 -0.17 7.69
N SER A 134 0.37 -0.97 8.64
CA SER A 134 0.72 -0.87 10.06
C SER A 134 2.18 -1.27 10.33
N THR A 135 2.63 -2.42 9.81
CA THR A 135 4.00 -2.90 9.99
C THR A 135 4.97 -1.96 9.32
N GLY A 136 4.73 -1.54 8.07
CA GLY A 136 5.64 -0.65 7.35
C GLY A 136 5.91 0.67 8.07
N VAL A 137 4.90 1.25 8.73
CA VAL A 137 5.11 2.48 9.52
C VAL A 137 5.74 2.19 10.89
N LEU A 138 5.42 1.07 11.54
CA LEU A 138 6.09 0.61 12.77
C LEU A 138 7.59 0.38 12.53
N GLU A 139 7.95 -0.30 11.45
CA GLU A 139 9.34 -0.56 11.04
C GLU A 139 10.13 0.75 10.94
N GLY A 140 9.57 1.76 10.26
CA GLY A 140 10.19 3.08 10.12
C GLY A 140 10.32 3.83 11.45
N GLN A 141 9.30 3.78 12.32
CA GLN A 141 9.36 4.43 13.64
C GLN A 141 10.34 3.72 14.59
N LEU A 142 10.39 2.38 14.57
CA LEU A 142 11.35 1.60 15.35
C LEU A 142 12.78 1.89 14.88
N PHE A 143 13.02 1.99 13.58
CA PHE A 143 14.31 2.41 13.04
C PHE A 143 14.69 3.81 13.52
N ARG A 144 13.76 4.78 13.45
CA ARG A 144 13.98 6.15 13.96
C ARG A 144 14.41 6.17 15.43
N ARG A 145 13.80 5.33 16.27
CA ARG A 145 14.07 5.29 17.72
C ARG A 145 15.34 4.53 18.07
N THR A 146 15.63 3.43 17.37
CA THR A 146 16.66 2.46 17.78
C THR A 146 17.89 2.42 16.87
N GLY A 147 17.80 3.00 15.67
CA GLY A 147 18.81 2.87 14.61
C GLY A 147 18.87 1.48 13.98
N ARG A 148 17.96 0.55 14.34
CA ARG A 148 17.95 -0.83 13.84
C ARG A 148 16.66 -1.12 13.11
N LEU A 149 16.77 -1.49 11.83
CA LEU A 149 15.61 -1.83 11.01
C LEU A 149 15.28 -3.30 11.26
N ALA A 150 14.10 -3.57 11.82
CA ALA A 150 13.59 -4.91 12.05
C ALA A 150 12.30 -5.08 11.24
N ALA A 151 12.17 -6.18 10.49
CA ALA A 151 10.92 -6.49 9.81
C ALA A 151 9.87 -6.97 10.84
N VAL A 152 8.72 -6.31 10.87
CA VAL A 152 7.63 -6.60 11.82
C VAL A 152 6.65 -7.59 11.17
N SER A 153 6.10 -8.51 11.95
CA SER A 153 5.18 -9.54 11.47
C SER A 153 3.78 -8.99 11.18
N GLU A 154 3.34 -9.09 9.92
CA GLU A 154 1.93 -8.83 9.58
C GLU A 154 0.99 -9.90 10.13
N GLN A 155 1.45 -11.16 10.15
CA GLN A 155 0.64 -12.28 10.63
C GLN A 155 0.32 -12.18 12.11
N ASN A 156 1.26 -11.68 12.92
CA ASN A 156 1.02 -11.38 14.32
C ASN A 156 -0.13 -10.38 14.47
N LEU A 157 -0.14 -9.29 13.69
CA LEU A 157 -1.24 -8.32 13.73
C LEU A 157 -2.56 -8.99 13.31
N MET A 158 -2.57 -9.74 12.22
CA MET A 158 -3.77 -10.41 11.70
C MET A 158 -4.42 -11.38 12.69
N ASP A 159 -3.60 -12.19 13.35
CA ASP A 159 -4.09 -13.27 14.21
C ASP A 159 -4.45 -12.75 15.62
N CYS A 160 -3.76 -11.71 16.10
CA CYS A 160 -3.84 -11.29 17.50
C CYS A 160 -4.65 -10.00 17.76
N SER A 161 -4.86 -9.12 16.77
CA SER A 161 -5.58 -7.86 16.97
C SER A 161 -7.11 -7.95 16.84
N ARG A 162 -7.67 -9.17 16.86
CA ARG A 162 -9.12 -9.40 16.76
C ARG A 162 -9.92 -8.71 17.87
N LYS A 163 -9.37 -8.65 19.09
CA LYS A 163 -9.99 -7.98 20.23
C LYS A 163 -10.14 -6.46 20.02
N GLN A 164 -9.23 -5.84 19.27
CA GLN A 164 -9.27 -4.43 18.91
C GLN A 164 -10.19 -4.14 17.72
N GLY A 165 -10.68 -5.18 17.02
CA GLY A 165 -11.71 -5.08 15.98
C GLY A 165 -11.27 -5.50 14.57
N ASN A 166 -9.98 -5.79 14.37
CA ASN A 166 -9.46 -6.25 13.08
C ASN A 166 -9.99 -7.65 12.75
N ARG A 167 -10.05 -7.98 11.46
CA ARG A 167 -10.66 -9.22 10.96
C ARG A 167 -9.74 -10.00 10.01
N GLY A 168 -8.42 -9.92 10.20
CA GLY A 168 -7.44 -10.69 9.41
C GLY A 168 -7.60 -10.44 7.92
N CYS A 169 -7.83 -11.51 7.13
CA CYS A 169 -8.05 -11.40 5.69
C CYS A 169 -9.37 -10.73 5.29
N ASP A 170 -10.35 -10.59 6.20
CA ASP A 170 -11.61 -9.87 5.94
C ASP A 170 -11.48 -8.35 6.17
N GLY A 171 -10.28 -7.89 6.50
CA GLY A 171 -9.92 -6.49 6.58
C GLY A 171 -9.75 -5.94 7.99
N GLY A 172 -9.34 -4.68 8.06
CA GLY A 172 -8.94 -4.05 9.32
C GLY A 172 -8.52 -2.59 9.19
N LEU A 173 -8.04 -2.04 10.29
CA LEU A 173 -7.64 -0.66 10.50
C LEU A 173 -6.28 -0.58 11.19
N MET A 174 -5.43 0.34 10.74
CA MET A 174 -4.09 0.53 11.30
C MET A 174 -4.13 0.99 12.75
N GLN A 175 -5.11 1.83 13.13
CA GLN A 175 -5.34 2.25 14.52
C GLN A 175 -5.47 1.04 15.45
N GLN A 176 -6.26 0.04 15.05
CA GLN A 176 -6.53 -1.16 15.86
C GLN A 176 -5.27 -2.01 16.01
N SER A 177 -4.41 -2.04 14.99
CA SER A 177 -3.08 -2.66 15.07
C SER A 177 -2.24 -1.99 16.14
N PHE A 178 -2.15 -0.65 16.15
CA PHE A 178 -1.31 0.07 17.12
C PHE A 178 -1.83 -0.07 18.56
N LEU A 179 -3.15 -0.06 18.74
CA LEU A 179 -3.79 -0.36 20.02
C LEU A 179 -3.46 -1.79 20.48
N TYR A 180 -3.49 -2.76 19.56
CA TYR A 180 -3.08 -4.13 19.86
C TYR A 180 -1.62 -4.18 20.32
N VAL A 181 -0.68 -3.61 19.57
CA VAL A 181 0.74 -3.65 19.91
C VAL A 181 0.96 -3.07 21.31
N ARG A 182 0.33 -1.93 21.62
CA ARG A 182 0.36 -1.30 22.95
C ARG A 182 -0.19 -2.23 24.03
N ASP A 183 -1.41 -2.73 23.87
CA ASP A 183 -2.11 -3.54 24.87
C ASP A 183 -1.42 -4.88 25.12
N ASN A 184 -0.82 -5.42 24.05
CA ASN A 184 -0.07 -6.69 24.07
C ASN A 184 1.34 -6.51 24.65
N GLY A 185 1.85 -5.28 24.70
CA GLY A 185 3.21 -4.97 25.14
C GLY A 185 4.29 -5.32 24.11
N GLY A 186 3.93 -5.46 22.84
CA GLY A 186 4.89 -5.75 21.77
C GLY A 186 4.30 -6.40 20.53
N VAL A 187 5.14 -6.53 19.50
CA VAL A 187 4.86 -7.26 18.25
C VAL A 187 6.09 -8.05 17.80
N ASP A 188 5.87 -9.25 17.29
CA ASP A 188 6.94 -10.17 16.85
C ASP A 188 7.59 -9.73 15.53
N SER A 189 8.83 -10.18 15.32
CA SER A 189 9.49 -10.09 14.02
C SER A 189 8.80 -10.96 12.96
N GLU A 190 8.96 -10.57 11.69
CA GLU A 190 8.57 -11.40 10.54
C GLU A 190 9.26 -12.78 10.58
N GLU A 191 10.50 -12.86 11.06
CA GLU A 191 11.24 -14.12 11.14
C GLU A 191 10.63 -15.11 12.15
N ALA A 192 10.23 -14.62 13.32
CA ALA A 192 9.65 -15.45 14.37
C ALA A 192 8.16 -15.78 14.14
N TYR A 193 7.45 -14.90 13.44
CA TYR A 193 6.04 -15.08 13.08
C TYR A 193 5.82 -14.79 11.59
N PRO A 194 6.18 -15.73 10.70
CA PRO A 194 6.11 -15.52 9.26
C PRO A 194 4.70 -15.33 8.72
N TYR A 195 4.59 -14.61 7.61
CA TYR A 195 3.35 -14.36 6.90
C TYR A 195 2.80 -15.60 6.17
N ASP A 196 1.57 -16.00 6.52
CA ASP A 196 0.89 -17.19 5.98
C ASP A 196 -0.20 -16.87 4.95
N ALA A 197 -0.54 -15.58 4.76
CA ALA A 197 -1.61 -15.10 3.87
C ALA A 197 -2.98 -15.76 4.11
N LYS A 198 -3.26 -16.15 5.36
CA LYS A 198 -4.51 -16.75 5.82
C LYS A 198 -4.71 -16.45 7.29
N ASP A 199 -5.94 -16.58 7.76
CA ASP A 199 -6.25 -16.43 9.17
C ASP A 199 -5.73 -17.62 10.00
N GLY A 200 -5.18 -17.32 11.17
CA GLY A 200 -4.71 -18.31 12.14
C GLY A 200 -5.05 -17.94 13.59
N PRO A 201 -4.80 -18.85 14.53
CA PRO A 201 -4.84 -18.51 15.95
C PRO A 201 -3.67 -17.58 16.29
N CYS A 202 -3.84 -16.71 17.30
CA CYS A 202 -2.75 -15.86 17.79
C CYS A 202 -1.62 -16.71 18.40
N ARG A 203 -0.39 -16.49 17.93
CA ARG A 203 0.83 -17.21 18.37
C ARG A 203 1.95 -16.28 18.88
N TYR A 204 1.60 -15.08 19.33
CA TYR A 204 2.57 -14.09 19.83
C TYR A 204 3.44 -14.65 20.95
N LYS A 205 4.73 -14.30 20.92
CA LYS A 205 5.73 -14.73 21.90
C LYS A 205 6.61 -13.56 22.32
N PRO A 206 6.50 -13.07 23.57
CA PRO A 206 7.24 -11.88 24.04
C PRO A 206 8.75 -11.92 23.79
N GLU A 207 9.36 -13.10 23.83
CA GLU A 207 10.78 -13.32 23.56
C GLU A 207 11.22 -12.96 22.13
N PHE A 208 10.28 -12.87 21.19
CA PHE A 208 10.52 -12.51 19.79
C PHE A 208 10.03 -11.12 19.41
N SER A 209 9.61 -10.33 20.41
CA SER A 209 9.14 -8.97 20.19
C SER A 209 10.27 -8.06 19.69
N VAL A 210 9.99 -7.30 18.63
CA VAL A 210 10.93 -6.35 18.01
C VAL A 210 10.58 -4.89 18.25
N GLY A 211 9.44 -4.62 18.87
CA GLY A 211 9.00 -3.27 19.12
C GLY A 211 7.67 -3.20 19.85
N ASN A 212 7.41 -2.04 20.43
CA ASN A 212 6.15 -1.73 21.09
C ASN A 212 5.63 -0.36 20.60
N ALA A 213 4.35 -0.11 20.77
CA ALA A 213 3.71 1.18 20.54
C ALA A 213 3.08 1.68 21.84
N THR A 214 3.08 2.99 22.05
CA THR A 214 2.43 3.65 23.21
C THR A 214 1.10 4.29 22.81
N GLY A 215 0.88 4.51 21.51
CA GLY A 215 -0.31 5.11 20.94
C GLY A 215 -0.10 5.35 19.45
N TYR A 216 -0.87 6.28 18.89
CA TYR A 216 -0.73 6.69 17.50
C TYR A 216 -1.08 8.17 17.31
N VAL A 217 -0.70 8.70 16.16
CA VAL A 217 -1.02 10.06 15.74
C VAL A 217 -1.79 10.00 14.45
N GLU A 218 -2.96 10.62 14.44
CA GLU A 218 -3.71 10.92 13.22
C GLU A 218 -3.25 12.28 12.70
N VAL A 219 -2.72 12.29 11.48
CA VAL A 219 -2.28 13.52 10.82
C VAL A 219 -3.52 14.22 10.28
N ALA A 220 -3.54 15.56 10.34
CA ALA A 220 -4.62 16.34 9.76
C ALA A 220 -4.84 15.97 8.28
N PRO A 221 -6.10 15.92 7.78
CA PRO A 221 -6.40 15.37 6.47
C PRO A 221 -6.09 16.35 5.33
N SER A 222 -4.80 16.66 5.12
CA SER A 222 -4.31 17.54 4.06
C SER A 222 -2.95 17.08 3.53
N GLU A 223 -2.69 17.33 2.24
CA GLU A 223 -1.40 16.98 1.61
C GLU A 223 -0.22 17.71 2.28
N GLU A 224 -0.44 18.94 2.75
CA GLU A 224 0.56 19.72 3.48
C GLU A 224 0.89 19.09 4.85
N ALA A 225 -0.10 18.62 5.59
CA ALA A 225 0.12 17.96 6.87
C ALA A 225 0.82 16.61 6.67
N LEU A 226 0.42 15.85 5.64
CA LEU A 226 1.11 14.62 5.23
C LEU A 226 2.57 14.89 4.84
N LEU A 227 2.84 15.94 4.07
CA LEU A 227 4.20 16.33 3.66
C LEU A 227 5.08 16.59 4.88
N ARG A 228 4.59 17.39 5.82
CA ARG A 228 5.30 17.71 7.06
C ARG A 228 5.50 16.48 7.93
N ALA A 229 4.50 15.60 8.02
CA ALA A 229 4.63 14.34 8.76
C ALA A 229 5.72 13.46 8.13
N VAL A 230 5.67 13.22 6.82
CA VAL A 230 6.67 12.39 6.13
C VAL A 230 8.08 12.95 6.31
N ALA A 231 8.24 14.27 6.21
CA ALA A 231 9.53 14.92 6.40
C ALA A 231 10.06 14.86 7.84
N ALA A 232 9.18 14.99 8.83
CA ALA A 232 9.60 15.11 10.24
C ALA A 232 9.66 13.77 10.98
N VAL A 233 8.84 12.79 10.61
CA VAL A 233 8.68 11.55 11.38
C VAL A 233 9.16 10.29 10.68
N GLY A 234 9.36 10.30 9.37
CA GLY A 234 9.67 9.08 8.61
C GLY A 234 8.53 8.67 7.67
N PRO A 235 8.50 7.41 7.22
CA PRO A 235 7.35 6.86 6.50
C PRO A 235 6.03 7.05 7.26
N VAL A 236 4.92 7.21 6.53
CA VAL A 236 3.57 7.41 7.09
C VAL A 236 2.59 6.45 6.43
N SER A 237 1.78 5.74 7.21
CA SER A 237 0.74 4.87 6.66
C SER A 237 -0.43 5.74 6.20
N VAL A 238 -0.95 5.43 5.01
CA VAL A 238 -2.10 6.11 4.42
C VAL A 238 -3.09 5.10 3.88
N VAL A 239 -4.26 5.60 3.51
CA VAL A 239 -5.28 4.83 2.80
C VAL A 239 -5.63 5.53 1.51
N ILE A 240 -5.93 4.73 0.49
CA ILE A 240 -6.22 5.21 -0.86
C ILE A 240 -7.40 4.44 -1.46
N ASP A 241 -7.98 5.00 -2.52
CA ASP A 241 -8.82 4.26 -3.45
C ASP A 241 -7.93 3.52 -4.46
N ALA A 242 -7.89 2.19 -4.35
CA ALA A 242 -7.17 1.30 -5.26
C ALA A 242 -8.13 0.45 -6.11
N SER A 243 -9.39 0.86 -6.24
CA SER A 243 -10.43 0.13 -6.97
C SER A 243 -10.43 0.37 -8.49
N ALA A 244 -9.54 1.21 -9.00
CA ALA A 244 -9.45 1.52 -10.43
C ALA A 244 -8.64 0.46 -11.20
N HIS A 245 -9.07 0.17 -12.44
CA HIS A 245 -8.33 -0.70 -13.36
C HIS A 245 -6.94 -0.17 -13.69
N SER A 246 -6.81 1.15 -13.82
CA SER A 246 -5.54 1.84 -14.01
C SER A 246 -4.58 1.62 -12.83
N PHE A 247 -5.09 1.51 -11.59
CA PHE A 247 -4.29 1.16 -10.42
C PHE A 247 -3.85 -0.32 -10.45
N GLN A 248 -4.78 -1.23 -10.74
CA GLN A 248 -4.52 -2.68 -10.84
C GLN A 248 -3.31 -2.98 -11.75
N PHE A 249 -3.17 -2.24 -12.85
CA PHE A 249 -2.14 -2.47 -13.88
C PHE A 249 -1.06 -1.40 -13.95
N TYR A 250 -0.95 -0.53 -12.94
CA TYR A 250 0.10 0.48 -12.90
C TYR A 250 1.50 -0.16 -13.09
N GLU A 251 2.31 0.46 -13.94
CA GLU A 251 3.70 0.06 -14.21
C GLU A 251 4.68 1.15 -13.76
N SER A 252 4.50 2.37 -14.27
CA SER A 252 5.49 3.44 -14.07
C SER A 252 4.90 4.83 -14.35
N GLY A 253 5.59 5.89 -13.90
CA GLY A 253 5.17 7.29 -14.08
C GLY A 253 4.30 7.80 -12.93
N VAL A 254 3.84 9.06 -13.02
CA VAL A 254 3.05 9.68 -11.94
C VAL A 254 1.58 9.33 -12.14
N TYR A 255 1.06 8.47 -11.29
CA TYR A 255 -0.32 8.00 -11.32
C TYR A 255 -1.29 9.10 -10.94
N TYR A 256 -2.33 9.27 -11.76
CA TYR A 256 -3.44 10.18 -11.51
C TYR A 256 -4.71 9.55 -12.09
N GLU A 257 -5.78 9.53 -11.31
CA GLU A 257 -7.04 8.90 -11.71
C GLU A 257 -8.19 9.86 -11.41
N PRO A 258 -8.76 10.54 -12.42
CA PRO A 258 -9.78 11.56 -12.22
C PRO A 258 -11.01 11.09 -11.42
N ARG A 259 -11.30 9.78 -11.44
CA ARG A 259 -12.48 9.18 -10.81
C ARG A 259 -12.21 8.57 -9.43
N CYS A 260 -10.98 8.71 -8.93
CA CYS A 260 -10.62 8.20 -7.62
C CYS A 260 -11.47 8.86 -6.53
N ARG A 261 -11.97 8.04 -5.60
CA ARG A 261 -12.66 8.50 -4.40
C ARG A 261 -11.67 9.18 -3.45
N ARG A 262 -12.18 10.12 -2.67
CA ARG A 262 -11.37 10.93 -1.73
C ARG A 262 -11.87 10.85 -0.29
N ASN A 263 -13.15 10.50 -0.10
CA ASN A 263 -13.73 10.36 1.22
C ASN A 263 -13.11 9.15 1.93
N LEU A 264 -12.55 9.35 3.12
CA LEU A 264 -11.93 8.31 3.95
C LEU A 264 -12.80 7.05 4.12
N ARG A 265 -14.13 7.21 4.11
CA ARG A 265 -15.10 6.11 4.27
C ARG A 265 -15.27 5.24 3.03
N GLU A 266 -14.80 5.70 1.88
CA GLU A 266 -14.94 5.03 0.58
C GLU A 266 -13.61 4.49 0.03
N LEU A 267 -12.50 4.77 0.73
CA LEU A 267 -11.18 4.21 0.45
C LEU A 267 -11.14 2.74 0.89
N ASP A 268 -10.24 1.96 0.29
CA ASP A 268 -10.29 0.50 0.40
C ASP A 268 -8.92 -0.18 0.54
N HIS A 269 -7.82 0.55 0.34
CA HIS A 269 -6.48 -0.02 0.40
C HIS A 269 -5.53 0.80 1.28
N ALA A 270 -4.76 0.12 2.13
CA ALA A 270 -3.76 0.74 3.00
C ALA A 270 -2.36 0.54 2.42
N VAL A 271 -1.57 1.61 2.39
CA VAL A 271 -0.23 1.66 1.80
C VAL A 271 0.68 2.56 2.65
N LEU A 272 1.96 2.63 2.30
CA LEU A 272 2.95 3.40 3.05
C LEU A 272 3.58 4.49 2.17
N VAL A 273 3.41 5.76 2.53
CA VAL A 273 4.16 6.85 1.92
C VAL A 273 5.57 6.84 2.49
N VAL A 274 6.57 6.65 1.63
CA VAL A 274 7.99 6.57 2.01
C VAL A 274 8.80 7.76 1.51
N GLY A 275 8.15 8.74 0.90
CA GLY A 275 8.85 9.88 0.33
C GLY A 275 7.98 10.66 -0.63
N TYR A 276 8.59 11.64 -1.28
CA TYR A 276 7.94 12.53 -2.23
C TYR A 276 9.01 13.24 -3.07
N GLY A 277 8.59 13.84 -4.18
CA GLY A 277 9.44 14.74 -4.95
C GLY A 277 8.71 15.35 -6.13
N PRO A 278 9.39 16.19 -6.92
CA PRO A 278 9.84 17.52 -6.46
C PRO A 278 8.64 18.43 -6.09
N ARG A 279 8.90 19.63 -5.55
CA ARG A 279 7.85 20.64 -5.26
C ARG A 279 7.21 21.18 -6.57
N PRO A 280 5.96 21.70 -6.52
CA PRO A 280 5.37 22.39 -7.66
C PRO A 280 6.26 23.53 -8.19
N GLY A 281 6.38 23.66 -9.51
CA GLY A 281 7.07 24.78 -10.16
C GLY A 281 8.55 24.54 -10.51
N ASP A 282 9.07 23.33 -10.28
CA ASP A 282 10.43 22.96 -10.68
C ASP A 282 10.57 22.81 -12.23
N PRO A 283 11.30 23.71 -12.91
CA PRO A 283 11.36 23.76 -14.37
C PRO A 283 12.02 22.50 -14.95
N GLY A 284 11.26 21.72 -15.73
CA GLY A 284 11.75 20.53 -16.44
C GLY A 284 11.64 19.21 -15.68
N ARG A 285 11.04 19.19 -14.49
CA ARG A 285 10.82 17.95 -13.72
C ARG A 285 9.38 17.43 -13.81
N ARG A 286 9.21 16.14 -13.48
CA ARG A 286 7.92 15.43 -13.46
C ARG A 286 6.93 16.14 -12.52
N PRO A 287 5.60 15.99 -12.73
CA PRO A 287 4.60 16.51 -11.79
C PRO A 287 4.90 16.06 -10.35
N PRO A 288 4.60 16.87 -9.32
CA PRO A 288 4.81 16.48 -7.93
C PRO A 288 4.15 15.13 -7.61
N TYR A 289 4.85 14.30 -6.84
CA TYR A 289 4.39 12.97 -6.49
C TYR A 289 4.74 12.57 -5.04
N TRP A 290 3.97 11.63 -4.54
CA TRP A 290 4.26 10.77 -3.40
C TRP A 290 4.95 9.50 -3.87
N ILE A 291 5.96 9.03 -3.13
CA ILE A 291 6.56 7.71 -3.33
C ILE A 291 5.84 6.76 -2.37
N VAL A 292 5.12 5.79 -2.92
CA VAL A 292 4.24 4.92 -2.14
C VAL A 292 4.68 3.46 -2.29
N LYS A 293 4.94 2.81 -1.16
CA LYS A 293 5.23 1.37 -1.08
C LYS A 293 3.92 0.60 -1.02
N ASN A 294 3.76 -0.36 -1.90
CA ASN A 294 2.60 -1.26 -1.93
C ASN A 294 2.95 -2.65 -1.33
N SER A 295 1.93 -3.48 -1.11
CA SER A 295 2.01 -4.81 -0.51
C SER A 295 1.63 -5.93 -1.49
N TRP A 296 1.83 -5.74 -2.80
CA TRP A 296 1.46 -6.72 -3.83
C TRP A 296 2.67 -7.39 -4.51
N GLY A 297 3.81 -7.36 -3.83
CA GLY A 297 5.06 -7.91 -4.32
C GLY A 297 5.77 -7.01 -5.33
N LYS A 298 7.07 -7.28 -5.52
CA LYS A 298 7.97 -6.48 -6.38
C LYS A 298 7.62 -6.49 -7.87
N ARG A 299 6.76 -7.41 -8.31
CA ARG A 299 6.38 -7.55 -9.72
C ARG A 299 5.24 -6.59 -10.12
N TRP A 300 4.54 -6.00 -9.15
CA TRP A 300 3.53 -4.98 -9.40
C TRP A 300 4.16 -3.58 -9.36
N GLY A 301 3.71 -2.67 -10.22
CA GLY A 301 4.21 -1.30 -10.28
C GLY A 301 5.70 -1.20 -10.57
N ASP A 302 6.30 -0.11 -10.10
CA ASP A 302 7.73 0.13 -10.22
C ASP A 302 8.45 -0.58 -9.05
N HIS A 303 8.78 -1.85 -9.26
CA HIS A 303 9.43 -2.71 -8.26
C HIS A 303 8.68 -2.81 -6.93
N GLY A 304 7.33 -2.75 -6.97
CA GLY A 304 6.46 -2.76 -5.80
C GLY A 304 6.08 -1.38 -5.27
N TYR A 305 6.51 -0.31 -5.94
CA TYR A 305 6.18 1.06 -5.61
C TYR A 305 5.29 1.70 -6.68
N ILE A 306 4.66 2.81 -6.32
CA ILE A 306 3.91 3.68 -7.21
C ILE A 306 4.23 5.13 -6.88
N LEU A 307 4.39 5.94 -7.92
CA LEU A 307 4.41 7.40 -7.76
C LEU A 307 2.97 7.90 -7.91
N MET A 308 2.38 8.43 -6.84
CA MET A 308 1.02 8.98 -6.87
C MET A 308 1.07 10.49 -6.96
N ALA A 309 0.21 11.10 -7.77
CA ALA A 309 0.11 12.55 -7.89
C ALA A 309 -0.03 13.24 -6.52
N ARG A 310 0.79 14.25 -6.30
CA ARG A 310 0.78 15.14 -5.13
C ARG A 310 0.34 16.53 -5.54
N ASP A 311 -0.31 17.25 -4.63
CA ASP A 311 -0.85 18.60 -4.84
C ASP A 311 -1.86 18.63 -5.99
N ARG A 312 -2.67 17.56 -6.10
CA ARG A 312 -3.70 17.37 -7.15
C ARG A 312 -5.03 16.96 -6.53
N GLU A 313 -5.54 17.83 -5.67
CA GLU A 313 -6.83 17.68 -5.01
C GLU A 313 -6.94 16.38 -4.19
N ASN A 314 -5.88 16.01 -3.45
CA ASN A 314 -5.87 14.79 -2.65
C ASN A 314 -6.29 13.54 -3.48
N ASN A 315 -5.66 13.38 -4.65
CA ASN A 315 -5.99 12.31 -5.61
C ASN A 315 -5.98 10.93 -4.92
N CYS A 316 -7.07 10.17 -5.10
CA CYS A 316 -7.30 8.87 -4.43
C CYS A 316 -7.34 8.91 -2.90
N GLY A 317 -7.52 10.09 -2.29
CA GLY A 317 -7.67 10.22 -0.84
C GLY A 317 -6.40 9.96 -0.05
N ILE A 318 -5.22 10.02 -0.67
CA ILE A 318 -3.92 9.69 -0.06
C ILE A 318 -3.63 10.46 1.24
N ALA A 319 -4.14 11.68 1.38
CA ALA A 319 -4.02 12.51 2.57
C ALA A 319 -5.30 12.56 3.42
N SER A 320 -6.29 11.69 3.19
CA SER A 320 -7.56 11.69 3.93
C SER A 320 -7.50 11.04 5.30
N GLY A 321 -6.56 10.13 5.53
CA GLY A 321 -6.35 9.51 6.84
C GLY A 321 -4.91 9.03 7.07
N PRO A 322 -3.91 9.92 7.05
CA PRO A 322 -2.54 9.52 7.37
C PRO A 322 -2.37 9.27 8.87
N ILE A 323 -1.60 8.24 9.18
CA ILE A 323 -1.41 7.78 10.56
C ILE A 323 -0.02 7.19 10.76
N TYR A 324 0.54 7.39 11.96
CA TYR A 324 1.75 6.72 12.40
C TYR A 324 1.70 6.37 13.90
N PRO A 325 2.39 5.32 14.36
CA PRO A 325 2.44 4.92 15.75
C PRO A 325 3.42 5.77 16.55
N LEU A 326 3.18 5.89 17.85
CA LEU A 326 4.16 6.41 18.80
C LEU A 326 4.93 5.22 19.36
N VAL A 327 6.26 5.19 19.21
CA VAL A 327 7.13 4.12 19.72
C VAL A 327 7.96 4.59 20.89
#